data_AF-A0A142J410-F1
#
_entry.id   AF-A0A142J410-F1
#
_cell.length_a   1.000
_cell.length_b   1.000
_cell.length_c   1.000
_cell.angle_alpha   90.00
_cell.angle_beta   90.00
_cell.angle_gamma   90.00
#
_symmetry.space_group_name_H-M   'P 1'
#
loop_
_entity.id
_entity.type
_entity.pdbx_description
1 polymer ?
#
loop_
_entity_poly.entity_id
_entity_poly.type
_entity_poly.pdbx_seq_one_letter_code
_entity_poly.pdbx_strand_id
1 'polypeptide(L)'
;LLLNSTEQKVSEEKPLLSASLPNGYRIQFVLPPACEAGKIVAAIRKPSTVSFTLDDYERLGMFDDVVIDSAVDTVIPKLEQLLKNKRIKDFLTAAVLTKKNIIISGGTSSGKTTFTNAALRSVPASERLITVEDAREVVLPDHDNRVHLLASKGGQGVADVTTQELIEACLRLRPDRIIVGELRGAEAFSFLRAINTGHPGSISTLHADTPKMAVEQMKLMVMQAGLGIPSDQIKGYILNVVDVIIQLKRIAGGKRCITEICLTKNLRKSS
;
A
#
# COMPACT_ATOMS: atom_id res chain seq x y z
N LEU A 1 -10.82 28.67 -10.74
CA LEU A 1 -12.27 28.53 -10.51
C LEU A 1 -12.61 27.62 -9.31
N LEU A 2 -11.98 26.44 -9.14
CA LEU A 2 -12.24 25.57 -7.97
C LEU A 2 -11.63 26.05 -6.64
N LEU A 3 -10.52 26.80 -6.67
CA LEU A 3 -9.82 27.29 -5.48
C LEU A 3 -10.60 28.33 -4.67
N ASN A 4 -11.57 29.02 -5.30
CA ASN A 4 -12.33 30.09 -4.63
C ASN A 4 -13.40 29.58 -3.67
N SER A 5 -13.76 28.29 -3.70
CA SER A 5 -14.84 27.76 -2.85
C SER A 5 -14.37 27.13 -1.54
N THR A 6 -13.07 26.88 -1.34
CA THR A 6 -12.56 26.17 -0.15
C THR A 6 -11.51 26.93 0.65
N GLU A 7 -11.19 28.19 0.30
CA GLU A 7 -10.09 29.01 0.90
C GLU A 7 -8.70 28.34 0.92
N GLN A 8 -8.56 27.14 0.35
CA GLN A 8 -7.32 26.39 0.29
C GLN A 8 -6.45 26.93 -0.83
N LYS A 9 -5.23 27.34 -0.47
CA LYS A 9 -4.20 27.72 -1.44
C LYS A 9 -3.44 26.47 -1.89
N VAL A 10 -3.21 26.40 -3.18
CA VAL A 10 -2.45 25.34 -3.82
C VAL A 10 -1.29 25.97 -4.54
N SER A 11 -0.10 25.42 -4.33
CA SER A 11 1.16 25.92 -4.89
C SER A 11 2.07 24.74 -5.19
N GLU A 12 3.22 25.00 -5.81
CA GLU A 12 4.25 23.97 -5.97
C GLU A 12 4.79 23.48 -4.62
N GLU A 13 4.82 24.35 -3.59
CA GLU A 13 5.18 23.99 -2.21
C GLU A 13 4.11 23.13 -1.52
N LYS A 14 2.82 23.42 -1.78
CA LYS A 14 1.65 22.70 -1.24
C LYS A 14 0.79 22.15 -2.38
N PRO A 15 1.23 21.09 -3.06
CA PRO A 15 0.63 20.60 -4.31
C PRO A 15 -0.59 19.68 -4.11
N LEU A 16 -1.02 19.45 -2.87
CA LEU A 16 -2.17 18.62 -2.53
C LEU A 16 -3.40 19.49 -2.28
N LEU A 17 -4.53 19.13 -2.90
CA LEU A 17 -5.82 19.81 -2.69
C LEU A 17 -6.92 18.77 -2.44
N SER A 18 -7.66 18.97 -1.35
CA SER A 18 -8.86 18.18 -1.04
C SER A 18 -10.04 19.13 -0.85
N ALA A 19 -11.04 19.04 -1.73
CA ALA A 19 -12.17 19.98 -1.73
C ALA A 19 -13.52 19.26 -1.88
N SER A 20 -14.57 19.94 -1.45
CA SER A 20 -15.96 19.61 -1.78
C SER A 20 -16.47 20.60 -2.81
N LEU A 21 -17.10 20.08 -3.86
CA LEU A 21 -17.72 20.85 -4.92
C LEU A 21 -19.14 21.29 -4.50
N PRO A 22 -19.69 22.38 -5.06
CA PRO A 22 -21.05 22.85 -4.74
C PRO A 22 -22.16 21.80 -4.93
N ASN A 23 -21.96 20.83 -5.84
CA ASN A 23 -22.88 19.73 -6.08
C ASN A 23 -22.70 18.53 -5.11
N GLY A 24 -21.94 18.70 -4.03
CA GLY A 24 -21.69 17.66 -3.01
C GLY A 24 -20.63 16.63 -3.40
N TYR A 25 -19.98 16.76 -4.57
CA TYR A 25 -18.92 15.85 -4.98
C TYR A 25 -17.64 16.16 -4.20
N ARG A 26 -16.85 15.14 -3.91
CA ARG A 26 -15.50 15.35 -3.36
C ARG A 26 -14.47 15.25 -4.45
N ILE A 27 -13.47 16.12 -4.41
CA ILE A 27 -12.37 16.15 -5.36
C ILE A 27 -11.04 16.12 -4.64
N GLN A 28 -10.11 15.32 -5.15
CA GLN A 28 -8.71 15.29 -4.76
C GLN A 28 -7.87 15.69 -5.97
N PHE A 29 -6.97 16.65 -5.80
CA PHE A 29 -5.90 16.91 -6.75
C PHE A 29 -4.53 16.64 -6.14
N VAL A 30 -3.61 16.20 -7.01
CA VAL A 30 -2.17 16.26 -6.78
C VAL A 30 -1.54 16.91 -8.00
N LEU A 31 -0.75 17.95 -7.77
CA LEU A 31 -0.09 18.73 -8.81
C LEU A 31 1.43 18.46 -8.79
N PRO A 32 2.14 18.80 -9.87
CA PRO A 32 3.59 18.85 -9.83
C PRO A 32 4.08 19.84 -8.75
N PRO A 33 5.21 19.55 -8.09
CA PRO A 33 6.12 18.43 -8.33
C PRO A 33 5.80 17.15 -7.54
N ALA A 34 4.66 17.07 -6.84
CA ALA A 34 4.26 15.87 -6.07
C ALA A 34 3.73 14.70 -6.92
N CYS A 35 3.63 14.90 -8.24
CA CYS A 35 3.37 13.85 -9.22
C CYS A 35 4.23 14.10 -10.46
N GLU A 36 4.11 13.23 -11.47
CA GLU A 36 4.91 13.36 -12.69
C GLU A 36 4.80 14.74 -13.35
N ALA A 37 5.95 15.28 -13.78
CA ALA A 37 6.00 16.55 -14.49
C ALA A 37 5.06 16.57 -15.70
N GLY A 38 4.34 17.68 -15.87
CA GLY A 38 3.35 17.86 -16.94
C GLY A 38 2.04 17.10 -16.73
N LYS A 39 1.85 16.40 -15.61
CA LYS A 39 0.58 15.72 -15.28
C LYS A 39 -0.11 16.38 -14.10
N ILE A 40 -1.43 16.33 -14.10
CA ILE A 40 -2.26 16.66 -12.94
C ILE A 40 -3.05 15.42 -12.59
N VAL A 41 -2.97 14.99 -11.34
CA VAL A 41 -3.77 13.86 -10.85
C VAL A 41 -5.04 14.43 -10.27
N ALA A 42 -6.19 13.92 -10.71
CA ALA A 42 -7.50 14.29 -10.18
C ALA A 42 -8.34 13.04 -9.92
N ALA A 43 -9.07 13.04 -8.81
CA ALA A 43 -10.08 12.02 -8.53
C ALA A 43 -11.35 12.69 -8.00
N ILE A 44 -12.50 12.34 -8.58
CA ILE A 44 -13.81 12.86 -8.19
C ILE A 44 -14.65 11.72 -7.64
N ARG A 45 -15.08 11.84 -6.39
CA ARG A 45 -16.03 10.92 -5.75
C ARG A 45 -17.43 11.54 -5.77
N LYS A 46 -18.30 10.95 -6.58
CA LYS A 46 -19.73 11.27 -6.62
C LYS A 46 -20.45 10.59 -5.44
N PRO A 47 -21.35 11.27 -4.73
CA PRO A 47 -22.26 10.62 -3.79
C PRO A 47 -23.20 9.68 -4.56
N SER A 48 -23.66 8.62 -3.90
CA SER A 48 -24.72 7.79 -4.47
C SER A 48 -25.98 8.65 -4.59
N THR A 49 -26.53 8.74 -5.80
CA THR A 49 -27.85 9.37 -6.05
C THR A 49 -28.97 8.33 -6.02
N VAL A 50 -28.64 7.05 -5.84
CA VAL A 50 -29.60 5.95 -5.79
C VAL A 50 -29.90 5.62 -4.34
N SER A 51 -31.19 5.56 -4.01
CA SER A 51 -31.70 5.15 -2.71
C SER A 51 -32.43 3.82 -2.88
N PHE A 52 -31.75 2.72 -2.54
CA PHE A 52 -32.35 1.39 -2.51
C PHE A 52 -32.95 1.09 -1.14
N THR A 53 -34.10 0.43 -1.12
CA THR A 53 -34.64 -0.20 0.08
C THR A 53 -33.96 -1.55 0.34
N LEU A 54 -34.17 -2.15 1.52
CA LEU A 54 -33.67 -3.51 1.78
C LEU A 54 -34.31 -4.54 0.84
N ASP A 55 -35.60 -4.38 0.52
CA ASP A 55 -36.31 -5.24 -0.44
C ASP A 55 -35.69 -5.16 -1.85
N ASP A 56 -35.20 -3.98 -2.25
CA ASP A 56 -34.52 -3.84 -3.55
C ASP A 56 -33.18 -4.59 -3.55
N TYR A 57 -32.42 -4.53 -2.44
CA TYR A 57 -31.20 -5.32 -2.29
C TYR A 57 -31.48 -6.83 -2.27
N GLU A 58 -32.57 -7.27 -1.62
CA GLU A 58 -33.00 -8.67 -1.63
C GLU A 58 -33.32 -9.13 -3.05
N ARG A 59 -34.12 -8.35 -3.81
CA ARG A 59 -34.44 -8.67 -5.22
C ARG A 59 -33.21 -8.69 -6.12
N LEU A 60 -32.19 -7.91 -5.79
CA LEU A 60 -30.90 -7.90 -6.50
C LEU A 60 -29.97 -9.05 -6.10
N GLY A 61 -30.39 -9.92 -5.16
CA GLY A 61 -29.60 -11.05 -4.66
C GLY A 61 -28.43 -10.63 -3.78
N MET A 62 -28.43 -9.40 -3.23
CA MET A 62 -27.32 -8.87 -2.43
C MET A 62 -27.07 -9.67 -1.14
N PHE A 63 -28.06 -10.47 -0.71
CA PHE A 63 -28.02 -11.28 0.51
C PHE A 63 -27.73 -12.76 0.26
N ASP A 64 -27.60 -13.20 -1.00
CA ASP A 64 -27.54 -14.62 -1.37
C ASP A 64 -26.26 -15.31 -0.87
N ASP A 65 -25.14 -14.58 -0.82
CA ASP A 65 -23.81 -15.10 -0.46
C ASP A 65 -23.36 -14.69 0.95
N VAL A 66 -24.29 -14.34 1.85
CA VAL A 66 -23.94 -13.93 3.22
C VAL A 66 -23.34 -15.10 4.00
N VAL A 67 -22.07 -14.97 4.38
CA VAL A 67 -21.37 -15.93 5.23
C VAL A 67 -21.65 -15.60 6.70
N ILE A 68 -22.41 -16.46 7.37
CA ILE A 68 -22.66 -16.43 8.81
C ILE A 68 -21.66 -17.42 9.44
N ASP A 69 -20.78 -16.91 10.30
CA ASP A 69 -19.60 -17.58 10.90
C ASP A 69 -18.30 -17.54 10.09
N SER A 70 -17.20 -17.28 10.81
CA SER A 70 -15.95 -16.67 10.34
C SER A 70 -15.49 -17.15 8.96
N ALA A 71 -15.37 -16.21 8.02
CA ALA A 71 -14.70 -16.41 6.74
C ALA A 71 -13.28 -16.93 7.00
N VAL A 72 -13.11 -18.25 6.93
CA VAL A 72 -11.79 -18.86 6.96
C VAL A 72 -11.11 -18.42 5.68
N ASP A 73 -10.02 -17.66 5.81
CA ASP A 73 -9.19 -17.32 4.66
C ASP A 73 -8.67 -18.62 4.02
N THR A 74 -9.32 -19.04 2.93
CA THR A 74 -9.02 -20.26 2.18
C THR A 74 -7.73 -20.14 1.37
N VAL A 75 -7.22 -18.91 1.19
CA VAL A 75 -6.02 -18.63 0.40
C VAL A 75 -4.76 -18.97 1.19
N ILE A 76 -4.72 -18.65 2.49
CA ILE A 76 -3.52 -18.88 3.32
C ILE A 76 -3.09 -20.36 3.34
N PRO A 77 -3.97 -21.36 3.53
CA PRO A 77 -3.58 -22.77 3.46
C PRO A 77 -2.96 -23.16 2.11
N LYS A 78 -3.49 -22.63 1.00
CA LYS A 78 -2.94 -22.86 -0.34
C LYS A 78 -1.53 -22.28 -0.49
N LEU A 79 -1.32 -21.07 0.02
CA LEU A 79 0.00 -20.43 0.04
C LEU A 79 1.00 -21.21 0.90
N GLU A 80 0.59 -21.69 2.08
CA GLU A 80 1.41 -22.58 2.92
C GLU A 80 1.81 -23.85 2.18
N GLN A 81 0.88 -24.47 1.45
CA GLN A 81 1.15 -25.67 0.67
C GLN A 81 2.16 -25.42 -0.47
N LEU A 82 2.06 -24.28 -1.16
CA LEU A 82 3.04 -23.90 -2.20
C LEU A 82 4.45 -23.72 -1.61
N LEU A 83 4.56 -23.11 -0.43
CA LEU A 83 5.85 -22.98 0.27
C LEU A 83 6.41 -24.34 0.71
N LYS A 84 5.59 -25.21 1.32
CA LYS A 84 5.99 -26.58 1.71
C LYS A 84 6.51 -27.38 0.52
N ASN A 85 5.89 -27.20 -0.64
CA ASN A 85 6.29 -27.85 -1.90
C ASN A 85 7.42 -27.12 -2.64
N LYS A 86 8.02 -26.07 -2.05
CA LYS A 86 9.09 -25.25 -2.66
C LYS A 86 8.72 -24.60 -4.00
N ARG A 87 7.42 -24.41 -4.27
CA ARG A 87 6.91 -23.75 -5.49
C ARG A 87 6.91 -22.23 -5.32
N ILE A 88 8.11 -21.65 -5.20
CA ILE A 88 8.28 -20.24 -4.79
C ILE A 88 7.69 -19.26 -5.80
N LYS A 89 7.91 -19.46 -7.11
CA LYS A 89 7.33 -18.61 -8.15
C LYS A 89 5.80 -18.60 -8.10
N ASP A 90 5.20 -19.78 -7.93
CA ASP A 90 3.75 -19.93 -7.89
C ASP A 90 3.17 -19.32 -6.61
N PHE A 91 3.87 -19.46 -5.48
CA PHE A 91 3.53 -18.76 -4.25
C PHE A 91 3.50 -17.24 -4.44
N LEU A 92 4.57 -16.66 -5.02
CA LEU A 92 4.67 -15.22 -5.22
C LEU A 92 3.57 -14.70 -6.15
N THR A 93 3.34 -15.42 -7.24
CA THR A 93 2.27 -15.09 -8.21
C THR A 93 0.90 -15.15 -7.54
N ALA A 94 0.62 -16.24 -6.81
CA ALA A 94 -0.64 -16.40 -6.10
C ALA A 94 -0.84 -15.31 -5.05
N ALA A 95 0.18 -15.00 -4.24
CA ALA A 95 0.10 -13.95 -3.21
C ALA A 95 -0.25 -12.57 -3.82
N VAL A 96 0.35 -12.22 -4.96
CA VAL A 96 0.04 -10.97 -5.67
C VAL A 96 -1.40 -10.99 -6.22
N LEU A 97 -1.81 -12.07 -6.89
CA LEU A 97 -3.13 -12.20 -7.50
C LEU A 97 -4.25 -12.20 -6.45
N THR A 98 -4.02 -12.82 -5.29
CA THR A 98 -4.98 -12.85 -4.17
C THR A 98 -4.86 -11.63 -3.25
N LYS A 99 -4.26 -10.55 -3.72
CA LYS A 99 -4.14 -9.25 -3.01
C LYS A 99 -3.59 -9.38 -1.58
N LYS A 100 -2.54 -10.19 -1.39
CA LYS A 100 -1.82 -10.21 -0.11
C LYS A 100 -0.98 -8.97 0.07
N ASN A 101 -0.98 -8.43 1.29
CA ASN A 101 -0.14 -7.30 1.69
C ASN A 101 1.30 -7.80 1.91
N ILE A 102 2.22 -7.32 1.09
CA ILE A 102 3.59 -7.85 1.02
C ILE A 102 4.59 -6.79 1.48
N ILE A 103 5.43 -7.16 2.44
CA ILE A 103 6.63 -6.39 2.82
C ILE A 103 7.87 -7.09 2.29
N ILE A 104 8.68 -6.37 1.52
CA ILE A 104 9.98 -6.87 1.04
C ILE A 104 11.07 -6.27 1.93
N SER A 105 11.73 -7.11 2.73
CA SER A 105 12.80 -6.70 3.63
C SER A 105 14.18 -7.10 3.10
N GLY A 106 15.19 -6.30 3.41
CA GLY A 106 16.57 -6.59 3.05
C GLY A 106 17.55 -5.48 3.39
N GLY A 107 18.83 -5.80 3.45
CA GLY A 107 19.91 -4.81 3.57
C GLY A 107 20.02 -3.92 2.33
N THR A 108 20.86 -2.88 2.40
CA THR A 108 21.18 -2.02 1.26
C THR A 108 21.72 -2.84 0.09
N SER A 109 21.34 -2.48 -1.14
CA SER A 109 21.77 -3.18 -2.37
C SER A 109 21.35 -4.66 -2.49
N SER A 110 20.40 -5.13 -1.66
CA SER A 110 19.83 -6.49 -1.75
C SER A 110 18.89 -6.71 -2.94
N GLY A 111 18.47 -5.63 -3.61
CA GLY A 111 17.59 -5.67 -4.80
C GLY A 111 16.10 -5.58 -4.49
N LYS A 112 15.71 -4.97 -3.36
CA LYS A 112 14.29 -4.80 -2.94
C LYS A 112 13.45 -4.20 -4.07
N THR A 113 13.80 -3.01 -4.56
CA THR A 113 13.02 -2.33 -5.59
C THR A 113 12.99 -3.09 -6.92
N THR A 114 14.11 -3.73 -7.29
CA THR A 114 14.16 -4.60 -8.48
C THR A 114 13.17 -5.76 -8.35
N PHE A 115 13.11 -6.39 -7.19
CA PHE A 115 12.16 -7.46 -6.92
C PHE A 115 10.71 -6.95 -6.85
N THR A 116 10.47 -5.78 -6.26
CA THR A 116 9.16 -5.09 -6.28
C THR A 116 8.67 -4.93 -7.72
N ASN A 117 9.50 -4.37 -8.61
CA ASN A 117 9.17 -4.20 -10.03
C ASN A 117 8.84 -5.53 -10.72
N ALA A 118 9.53 -6.61 -10.39
CA ALA A 118 9.23 -7.94 -10.94
C ALA A 118 7.89 -8.49 -10.42
N ALA A 119 7.61 -8.33 -9.12
CA ALA A 119 6.35 -8.77 -8.51
C ALA A 119 5.15 -8.01 -9.07
N LEU A 120 5.29 -6.70 -9.31
CA LEU A 120 4.24 -5.84 -9.84
C LEU A 120 3.77 -6.26 -11.24
N ARG A 121 4.61 -6.91 -12.04
CA ARG A 121 4.20 -7.49 -13.34
C ARG A 121 3.16 -8.61 -13.24
N SER A 122 2.97 -9.17 -12.03
CA SER A 122 1.92 -10.17 -11.79
C SER A 122 0.59 -9.54 -11.36
N VAL A 123 0.54 -8.22 -11.16
CA VAL A 123 -0.70 -7.51 -10.85
C VAL A 123 -1.53 -7.40 -12.14
N PRO A 124 -2.84 -7.70 -12.12
CA PRO A 124 -3.70 -7.50 -13.29
C PRO A 124 -3.65 -6.06 -13.81
N ALA A 125 -3.42 -5.89 -15.11
CA ALA A 125 -3.30 -4.58 -15.77
C ALA A 125 -4.53 -3.66 -15.59
N SER A 126 -5.71 -4.26 -15.32
CA SER A 126 -6.95 -3.54 -15.04
C SER A 126 -6.98 -2.84 -13.67
N GLU A 127 -6.11 -3.23 -12.74
CA GLU A 127 -6.03 -2.60 -11.43
C GLU A 127 -5.37 -1.21 -11.52
N ARG A 128 -5.90 -0.26 -10.76
CA ARG A 128 -5.34 1.09 -10.60
C ARG A 128 -4.26 1.11 -9.53
N LEU A 129 -3.03 1.37 -9.94
CA LEU A 129 -1.87 1.39 -9.04
C LEU A 129 -1.44 2.82 -8.76
N ILE A 130 -1.15 3.14 -7.50
CA ILE A 130 -0.53 4.40 -7.12
C ILE A 130 0.80 4.12 -6.41
N THR A 131 1.89 4.70 -6.91
CA THR A 131 3.20 4.62 -6.26
C THR A 131 3.45 5.87 -5.43
N VAL A 132 4.10 5.70 -4.27
CA VAL A 132 4.54 6.78 -3.38
C VAL A 132 6.00 6.57 -3.07
N GLU A 133 6.86 7.46 -3.56
CA GLU A 133 8.31 7.31 -3.53
C GLU A 133 8.99 8.65 -3.21
N ASP A 134 10.20 8.64 -2.65
CA ASP A 134 11.07 9.82 -2.53
C ASP A 134 11.91 10.01 -3.80
N ALA A 135 12.36 8.92 -4.40
CA ALA A 135 12.98 8.87 -5.72
C ALA A 135 12.26 7.84 -6.61
N ARG A 136 12.04 8.20 -7.88
CA ARG A 136 11.32 7.34 -8.82
C ARG A 136 12.15 6.10 -9.20
N GLU A 137 11.76 4.93 -8.69
CA GLU A 137 12.39 3.65 -9.00
C GLU A 137 11.38 2.59 -9.49
N VAL A 138 10.11 2.70 -9.07
CA VAL A 138 9.04 1.78 -9.46
C VAL A 138 8.57 2.11 -10.86
N VAL A 139 8.55 1.08 -11.71
CA VAL A 139 8.12 1.15 -13.10
C VAL A 139 6.90 0.26 -13.32
N LEU A 140 5.94 0.77 -14.07
CA LEU A 140 4.66 0.12 -14.33
C LEU A 140 4.32 0.18 -15.83
N PRO A 141 5.13 -0.46 -16.69
CA PRO A 141 4.95 -0.36 -18.15
C PRO A 141 3.60 -0.92 -18.61
N ASP A 142 3.08 -1.94 -17.92
CA ASP A 142 1.88 -2.68 -18.32
C ASP A 142 0.58 -2.16 -17.67
N HIS A 143 0.64 -1.04 -16.94
CA HIS A 143 -0.53 -0.46 -16.24
C HIS A 143 -0.85 0.95 -16.72
N ASP A 144 -1.82 1.10 -17.62
CA ASP A 144 -2.23 2.41 -18.13
C ASP A 144 -2.86 3.28 -17.03
N ASN A 145 -3.67 2.68 -16.16
CA ASN A 145 -4.33 3.37 -15.05
C ASN A 145 -3.41 3.47 -13.82
N ARG A 146 -2.32 4.23 -13.95
CA ARG A 146 -1.32 4.41 -12.88
C ARG A 146 -1.14 5.87 -12.49
N VAL A 147 -0.69 6.08 -11.25
CA VAL A 147 -0.23 7.38 -10.75
C VAL A 147 1.09 7.19 -10.03
N HIS A 148 2.06 8.05 -10.32
CA HIS A 148 3.31 8.14 -9.55
C HIS A 148 3.30 9.42 -8.72
N LEU A 149 3.42 9.28 -7.41
CA LEU A 149 3.50 10.37 -6.45
C LEU A 149 4.93 10.45 -5.88
N LEU A 150 5.41 11.67 -5.70
CA LEU A 150 6.77 11.96 -5.25
C LEU A 150 6.75 12.78 -3.98
N ALA A 151 7.32 12.22 -2.91
CA ALA A 151 7.55 12.92 -1.66
C ALA A 151 8.78 13.82 -1.81
N SER A 152 8.72 15.00 -1.21
CA SER A 152 9.84 15.93 -1.08
C SER A 152 9.74 16.55 0.30
N LYS A 153 10.67 16.20 1.19
CA LYS A 153 10.80 16.86 2.49
C LYS A 153 11.62 18.12 2.21
N GLY A 154 11.05 19.31 2.40
CA GLY A 154 11.63 20.59 1.96
C GLY A 154 13.16 20.64 2.07
N GLY A 155 13.83 21.03 0.99
CA GLY A 155 15.30 21.05 0.87
C GLY A 155 15.88 20.10 -0.18
N GLN A 156 15.12 19.10 -0.67
CA GLN A 156 15.48 18.27 -1.83
C GLN A 156 14.70 18.63 -3.12
N GLY A 157 13.66 19.44 -3.01
CA GLY A 157 12.80 19.91 -4.10
C GLY A 157 11.94 21.10 -3.68
N VAL A 158 11.08 21.58 -4.59
CA VAL A 158 10.19 22.73 -4.36
C VAL A 158 8.98 22.37 -3.48
N ALA A 159 8.45 21.15 -3.59
CA ALA A 159 7.36 20.70 -2.73
C ALA A 159 7.86 20.40 -1.32
N ASP A 160 7.01 20.70 -0.33
CA ASP A 160 7.14 20.22 1.04
C ASP A 160 5.96 19.27 1.34
N VAL A 161 6.12 18.03 0.89
CA VAL A 161 5.11 16.97 1.01
C VAL A 161 5.77 15.67 1.43
N THR A 162 5.29 15.12 2.55
CA THR A 162 5.81 13.90 3.13
C THR A 162 5.20 12.65 2.50
N THR A 163 5.90 11.51 2.60
CA THR A 163 5.36 10.19 2.23
C THR A 163 4.04 9.90 2.95
N GLN A 164 3.92 10.33 4.21
CA GLN A 164 2.70 10.18 4.99
C GLN A 164 1.51 10.92 4.35
N GLU A 165 1.69 12.19 4.00
CA GLU A 165 0.64 13.00 3.36
C GLU A 165 0.22 12.43 2.00
N LEU A 166 1.18 11.90 1.22
CA LEU A 166 0.87 11.26 -0.06
C LEU A 166 0.08 9.96 0.12
N ILE A 167 0.42 9.13 1.11
CA ILE A 167 -0.37 7.92 1.44
C ILE A 167 -1.80 8.32 1.84
N GLU A 168 -1.96 9.40 2.61
CA GLU A 168 -3.29 9.89 3.00
C GLU A 168 -4.06 10.47 1.81
N ALA A 169 -3.39 11.14 0.87
CA ALA A 169 -3.98 11.58 -0.38
C ALA A 169 -4.43 10.38 -1.24
N CYS A 170 -3.67 9.28 -1.26
CA CYS A 170 -4.03 8.06 -2.00
C CYS A 170 -5.41 7.53 -1.61
N LEU A 171 -5.81 7.64 -0.34
CA LEU A 171 -7.14 7.21 0.13
C LEU A 171 -8.31 7.92 -0.56
N ARG A 172 -8.04 9.06 -1.22
CA ARG A 172 -9.01 9.84 -1.99
C ARG A 172 -8.82 9.70 -3.51
N LEU A 173 -7.76 9.03 -3.95
CA LEU A 173 -7.42 8.80 -5.36
C LEU A 173 -7.94 7.47 -5.91
N ARG A 174 -8.70 6.72 -5.09
CA ARG A 174 -9.33 5.42 -5.41
C ARG A 174 -8.34 4.41 -6.04
N PRO A 175 -7.20 4.09 -5.38
CA PRO A 175 -6.33 3.02 -5.83
C PRO A 175 -7.00 1.66 -5.64
N ASP A 176 -6.63 0.69 -6.47
CA ASP A 176 -6.79 -0.72 -6.12
C ASP A 176 -5.63 -1.18 -5.23
N ARG A 177 -4.42 -0.64 -5.45
CA ARG A 177 -3.21 -0.92 -4.66
C ARG A 177 -2.36 0.33 -4.46
N ILE A 178 -1.72 0.43 -3.30
CA ILE A 178 -0.75 1.47 -2.98
C ILE A 178 0.62 0.82 -2.87
N ILE A 179 1.57 1.29 -3.67
CA ILE A 179 2.96 0.83 -3.65
C ILE A 179 3.80 1.90 -2.99
N VAL A 180 4.33 1.64 -1.80
CA VAL A 180 5.23 2.57 -1.12
C VAL A 180 6.65 2.11 -1.38
N GLY A 181 7.51 2.98 -1.91
CA GLY A 181 8.88 2.62 -2.28
C GLY A 181 9.66 2.05 -1.10
N GLU A 182 9.66 2.78 0.02
CA GLU A 182 10.30 2.34 1.26
C GLU A 182 9.66 2.97 2.50
N LEU A 183 9.49 2.18 3.56
CA LEU A 183 9.12 2.66 4.90
C LEU A 183 10.39 2.91 5.72
N ARG A 184 10.49 4.12 6.28
CA ARG A 184 11.62 4.61 7.06
C ARG A 184 11.20 5.25 8.40
N GLY A 185 9.94 5.62 8.58
CA GLY A 185 9.47 6.28 9.79
C GLY A 185 7.94 6.28 9.97
N ALA A 186 7.41 7.36 10.53
CA ALA A 186 6.01 7.50 10.96
C ALA A 186 4.97 7.17 9.87
N GLU A 187 5.32 7.30 8.59
CA GLU A 187 4.46 6.92 7.46
C GLU A 187 4.04 5.44 7.48
N ALA A 188 4.78 4.57 8.19
CA ALA A 188 4.43 3.16 8.36
C ALA A 188 3.03 2.98 8.96
N PHE A 189 2.61 3.85 9.88
CA PHE A 189 1.25 3.78 10.44
C PHE A 189 0.19 4.12 9.38
N SER A 190 0.39 5.19 8.62
CA SER A 190 -0.53 5.58 7.55
C SER A 190 -0.60 4.51 6.46
N PHE A 191 0.52 3.85 6.13
CA PHE A 191 0.54 2.71 5.23
C PHE A 191 -0.29 1.54 5.79
N LEU A 192 -0.03 1.10 7.02
CA LEU A 192 -0.77 0.00 7.65
C LEU A 192 -2.28 0.31 7.72
N ARG A 193 -2.65 1.55 8.04
CA ARG A 193 -4.05 1.99 8.04
C ARG A 193 -4.65 1.93 6.64
N ALA A 194 -3.93 2.38 5.61
CA ALA A 194 -4.42 2.39 4.24
C ALA A 194 -4.75 0.98 3.73
N ILE A 195 -3.88 0.02 4.01
CA ILE A 195 -4.01 -1.35 3.51
C ILE A 195 -5.02 -2.18 4.34
N ASN A 196 -5.24 -1.81 5.61
CA ASN A 196 -6.29 -2.39 6.45
C ASN A 196 -7.70 -1.89 6.10
N THR A 197 -7.83 -0.63 5.64
CA THR A 197 -9.14 0.05 5.49
C THR A 197 -9.74 0.00 4.08
N GLY A 198 -9.15 -0.76 3.15
CA GLY A 198 -9.76 -0.98 1.84
C GLY A 198 -8.82 -1.07 0.63
N HIS A 199 -7.51 -1.11 0.84
CA HIS A 199 -6.52 -1.17 -0.25
C HIS A 199 -5.58 -2.39 -0.11
N PRO A 200 -6.12 -3.62 -0.11
CA PRO A 200 -5.33 -4.84 0.03
C PRO A 200 -4.44 -5.07 -1.21
N GLY A 201 -3.45 -5.93 -1.07
CA GLY A 201 -2.54 -6.28 -2.17
C GLY A 201 -1.43 -5.26 -2.38
N SER A 202 -1.30 -4.32 -1.44
CA SER A 202 -0.29 -3.27 -1.42
C SER A 202 1.09 -3.84 -1.08
N ILE A 203 2.13 -3.26 -1.66
CA ILE A 203 3.52 -3.71 -1.51
C ILE A 203 4.35 -2.56 -0.99
N SER A 204 5.23 -2.85 -0.04
CA SER A 204 6.25 -1.89 0.41
C SER A 204 7.57 -2.58 0.71
N THR A 205 8.64 -1.78 0.85
CA THR A 205 9.96 -2.27 1.24
C THR A 205 10.44 -1.63 2.54
N LEU A 206 11.34 -2.32 3.24
CA LEU A 206 12.04 -1.74 4.39
C LEU A 206 13.41 -2.41 4.61
N HIS A 207 14.22 -1.81 5.46
CA HIS A 207 15.50 -2.38 5.86
C HIS A 207 15.37 -3.29 7.08
N ALA A 208 15.72 -4.57 6.91
CA ALA A 208 15.85 -5.55 8.00
C ALA A 208 16.65 -6.78 7.53
N ASP A 209 17.25 -7.48 8.49
CA ASP A 209 18.08 -8.68 8.23
C ASP A 209 17.31 -10.00 8.32
N THR A 210 16.11 -9.97 8.91
CA THR A 210 15.18 -11.11 9.03
C THR A 210 13.73 -10.61 8.99
N PRO A 211 12.76 -11.48 8.64
CA PRO A 211 11.33 -11.13 8.74
C PRO A 211 10.88 -10.75 10.15
N LYS A 212 11.43 -11.38 11.19
CA LYS A 212 11.12 -10.99 12.58
C LYS A 212 11.60 -9.57 12.87
N MET A 213 12.82 -9.23 12.46
CA MET A 213 13.33 -7.86 12.59
C MET A 213 12.55 -6.85 11.73
N ALA A 214 12.01 -7.26 10.58
CA ALA A 214 11.16 -6.39 9.77
C ALA A 214 9.90 -5.96 10.54
N VAL A 215 9.28 -6.87 11.29
CA VAL A 215 8.16 -6.56 12.19
C VAL A 215 8.59 -5.59 13.30
N GLU A 216 9.73 -5.83 13.94
CA GLU A 216 10.25 -4.94 14.99
C GLU A 216 10.58 -3.54 14.45
N GLN A 217 11.15 -3.43 13.25
CA GLN A 217 11.42 -2.14 12.60
C GLN A 217 10.13 -1.38 12.28
N MET A 218 9.12 -2.05 11.70
CA MET A 218 7.80 -1.43 11.50
C MET A 218 7.17 -0.97 12.82
N LYS A 219 7.34 -1.76 13.89
CA LYS A 219 6.84 -1.39 15.23
C LYS A 219 7.49 -0.09 15.71
N LEU A 220 8.81 0.03 15.61
CA LEU A 220 9.54 1.25 15.97
C LEU A 220 9.09 2.45 15.11
N MET A 221 8.93 2.26 13.80
CA MET A 221 8.43 3.28 12.88
C MET A 221 7.03 3.79 13.27
N VAL A 222 6.12 2.88 13.64
CA VAL A 222 4.78 3.26 14.12
C VAL A 222 4.85 4.00 15.45
N MET A 223 5.74 3.61 16.36
CA MET A 223 5.93 4.30 17.64
C MET A 223 6.41 5.75 17.44
N GLN A 224 7.22 6.03 16.42
CA GLN A 224 7.66 7.39 16.08
C GLN A 224 6.51 8.32 15.71
N ALA A 225 5.36 7.78 15.28
CA ALA A 225 4.17 8.60 15.00
C ALA A 225 3.50 9.15 16.28
N GLY A 226 3.94 8.75 17.48
CA GLY A 226 3.52 9.37 18.74
C GLY A 226 2.07 9.08 19.14
N LEU A 227 1.48 7.99 18.65
CA LEU A 227 0.04 7.70 18.81
C LEU A 227 -0.37 7.18 20.20
N GLY A 228 0.59 6.98 21.12
CA GLY A 228 0.30 6.44 22.46
C GLY A 228 -0.17 4.99 22.49
N ILE A 229 -0.01 4.24 21.40
CA ILE A 229 -0.43 2.83 21.32
C ILE A 229 0.63 1.94 21.99
N PRO A 230 0.25 1.00 22.89
CA PRO A 230 1.18 0.05 23.47
C PRO A 230 1.90 -0.80 22.41
N SER A 231 3.19 -1.07 22.63
CA SER A 231 4.07 -1.84 21.73
C SER A 231 3.46 -3.18 21.27
N ASP A 232 2.85 -3.94 22.19
CA ASP A 232 2.27 -5.25 21.86
C ASP A 232 1.03 -5.15 20.98
N GLN A 233 0.23 -4.09 21.15
CA GLN A 233 -0.91 -3.82 20.27
C GLN A 233 -0.45 -3.43 18.86
N ILE A 234 0.64 -2.66 18.73
CA ILE A 234 1.25 -2.33 17.44
C ILE A 234 1.73 -3.59 16.73
N LYS A 235 2.45 -4.47 17.44
CA LYS A 235 2.92 -5.75 16.88
C LYS A 235 1.74 -6.61 16.43
N GLY A 236 0.71 -6.75 17.27
CA GLY A 236 -0.51 -7.47 16.93
C GLY A 236 -1.20 -6.92 15.67
N TYR A 237 -1.29 -5.60 15.56
CA TYR A 237 -1.83 -4.88 14.40
C TYR A 237 -1.00 -5.15 13.12
N ILE A 238 0.33 -5.00 13.18
CA ILE A 238 1.21 -5.30 12.04
C ILE A 238 1.01 -6.74 11.55
N LEU A 239 1.00 -7.71 12.46
CA LEU A 239 0.82 -9.11 12.12
C LEU A 239 -0.59 -9.44 11.60
N ASN A 240 -1.59 -8.58 11.84
CA ASN A 240 -2.96 -8.72 11.32
C ASN A 240 -3.04 -8.21 9.88
N VAL A 241 -2.30 -7.14 9.61
CA VAL A 241 -2.45 -6.35 8.39
C VAL A 241 -1.48 -6.78 7.30
N VAL A 242 -0.24 -7.12 7.65
CA VAL A 242 0.76 -7.66 6.72
C VAL A 242 0.56 -9.16 6.59
N ASP A 243 0.45 -9.69 5.38
CA ASP A 243 0.27 -11.12 5.14
C ASP A 243 1.62 -11.85 4.96
N VAL A 244 2.52 -11.24 4.18
CA VAL A 244 3.76 -11.88 3.72
C VAL A 244 4.95 -10.94 3.92
N ILE A 245 6.04 -11.47 4.46
CA ILE A 245 7.34 -10.81 4.47
C ILE A 245 8.32 -11.62 3.63
N ILE A 246 8.94 -10.98 2.63
CA ILE A 246 9.94 -11.59 1.74
C ILE A 246 11.30 -11.01 2.09
N GLN A 247 12.21 -11.85 2.56
CA GLN A 247 13.56 -11.45 2.92
C GLN A 247 14.52 -11.66 1.75
N LEU A 248 15.14 -10.58 1.29
CA LEU A 248 16.22 -10.58 0.33
C LEU A 248 17.57 -10.40 1.01
N LYS A 249 18.59 -11.09 0.50
CA LYS A 249 20.00 -10.86 0.87
C LYS A 249 20.89 -10.85 -0.36
N ARG A 250 21.99 -10.10 -0.26
CA ARG A 250 23.15 -10.24 -1.14
C ARG A 250 24.11 -11.23 -0.47
N ILE A 251 24.27 -12.40 -1.05
CA ILE A 251 25.12 -13.47 -0.52
C ILE A 251 26.55 -13.38 -1.09
N ALA A 252 27.45 -14.22 -0.60
CA ALA A 252 28.80 -14.34 -1.12
C ALA A 252 28.81 -14.52 -2.64
N GLY A 253 29.78 -13.89 -3.33
CA GLY A 253 29.82 -13.82 -4.79
C GLY A 253 28.87 -12.78 -5.41
N GLY A 254 28.23 -11.94 -4.60
CA GLY A 254 27.43 -10.79 -5.07
C GLY A 254 26.03 -11.15 -5.58
N LYS A 255 25.66 -12.43 -5.59
CA LYS A 255 24.34 -12.91 -5.97
C LYS A 255 23.28 -12.38 -5.00
N ARG A 256 22.14 -11.94 -5.54
CA ARG A 256 20.96 -11.54 -4.77
C ARG A 256 19.95 -12.70 -4.77
N CYS A 257 19.38 -13.03 -3.62
CA CYS A 257 18.39 -14.10 -3.52
C CYS A 257 17.38 -13.85 -2.41
N ILE A 258 16.20 -14.46 -2.55
CA ILE A 258 15.25 -14.63 -1.45
C ILE A 258 15.84 -15.67 -0.50
N THR A 259 16.05 -15.29 0.75
CA THR A 259 16.56 -16.21 1.79
C THR A 259 15.45 -16.73 2.69
N GLU A 260 14.34 -15.99 2.81
CA GLU A 260 13.21 -16.38 3.65
C GLU A 260 11.91 -15.80 3.10
N ILE A 261 10.83 -16.56 3.22
CA ILE A 261 9.46 -16.08 3.00
C ILE A 261 8.67 -16.44 4.24
N CYS A 262 8.14 -15.42 4.91
CA CYS A 262 7.40 -15.58 6.14
C CYS A 262 5.94 -15.19 5.92
N LEU A 263 5.02 -16.12 6.18
CA LEU A 263 3.61 -15.81 6.40
C LEU A 263 3.46 -15.31 7.84
N THR A 264 3.06 -14.05 8.03
CA THR A 264 3.04 -13.39 9.35
C THR A 264 2.14 -14.09 10.36
N LYS A 265 1.11 -14.81 9.90
CA LYS A 265 0.27 -15.68 10.74
C LYS A 265 1.09 -16.69 11.54
N ASN A 266 2.23 -17.15 11.02
CA ASN A 266 3.12 -18.09 11.72
C ASN A 266 3.88 -17.41 12.87
N LEU A 267 4.22 -16.13 12.75
CA LEU A 267 4.88 -15.37 13.83
C LEU A 267 3.94 -15.15 15.03
N ARG A 268 2.62 -15.16 14.81
CA ARG A 268 1.61 -15.08 15.89
C ARG A 268 1.61 -16.34 16.75
N LYS A 269 1.79 -17.52 16.15
CA LYS A 269 1.77 -18.81 16.84
C LYS A 269 3.02 -19.07 17.69
N SER A 270 4.10 -18.33 17.42
CA SER A 270 5.39 -18.43 18.12
C SER A 270 5.62 -17.32 19.15
N SER A 271 4.61 -16.48 19.38
CA SER A 271 4.60 -15.43 20.42
C SER A 271 3.72 -15.88 21.58
#